data_AF-A0A1F3BLD7-F1
#
_entry.id   AF-A0A1F3BLD7-F1
#
_cell.length_a   1.000
_cell.length_b   1.000
_cell.length_c   1.000
_cell.angle_alpha   90.00
_cell.angle_beta   90.00
_cell.angle_gamma   90.00
#
_symmetry.space_group_name_H-M   'P 1'
#
loop_
_entity.id
_entity.type
_entity.pdbx_description
1 polymer ?
#
loop_
_entity_poly.entity_id
_entity_poly.type
_entity_poly.pdbx_seq_one_letter_code
_entity_poly.pdbx_strand_id
1 'polypeptide(L)'
;MKKTLFLGIIALIVSNLNAQITLKHTFSGNISVVNTHHKTVYFDAVINGNQFDFYNEDYSFYKTVTVAPLYGCKAYYISNVSDNLFNTDNDLEFTCAFLDTLNNQGYKLQLINENGTVIKDFGSVVNWGFPHKTVNNDVRFLVTRYVTYPAVSETEIYSLPGSIASTKALVSEANEYAPYPNPAKNFINLKYNLNQSEVENLQIFNSAGQIIETKQIGGAFDKIVLDISSYPSGQYFYKYKTITQKFIVE
;
A
#
# COMPACT_ATOMS: atom_id res chain seq x y z
N MET A 1 51.76 -47.27 -15.89
CA MET A 1 51.76 -46.41 -14.70
C MET A 1 52.19 -45.01 -15.07
N LYS A 2 51.27 -44.05 -15.09
CA LYS A 2 51.42 -42.68 -14.54
C LYS A 2 50.14 -41.92 -14.86
N LYS A 3 49.34 -41.75 -13.81
CA LYS A 3 48.15 -40.90 -13.77
C LYS A 3 48.63 -39.45 -13.78
N THR A 4 48.22 -38.65 -14.75
CA THR A 4 48.24 -37.19 -14.64
C THR A 4 46.80 -36.71 -14.77
N LEU A 5 46.21 -36.56 -13.60
CA LEU A 5 44.87 -36.05 -13.36
C LEU A 5 44.92 -34.53 -13.63
N PHE A 6 44.27 -34.07 -14.69
CA PHE A 6 44.09 -32.65 -14.96
C PHE A 6 42.94 -32.16 -14.06
N LEU A 7 43.27 -31.67 -12.86
CA LEU A 7 42.30 -30.97 -12.01
C LEU A 7 42.13 -29.54 -12.55
N GLY A 8 41.08 -29.34 -13.35
CA GLY A 8 40.54 -28.01 -13.59
C GLY A 8 39.82 -27.53 -12.34
N ILE A 9 40.48 -26.68 -11.55
CA ILE A 9 39.82 -25.93 -10.48
C ILE A 9 39.02 -24.83 -11.16
N ILE A 10 37.74 -25.09 -11.44
CA ILE A 10 36.77 -24.03 -11.70
C ILE A 10 36.49 -23.41 -10.34
N ALA A 11 37.18 -22.31 -10.05
CA ALA A 11 36.84 -21.45 -8.94
C ALA A 11 35.46 -20.83 -9.26
N LEU A 12 34.41 -21.44 -8.70
CA LEU A 12 33.11 -20.80 -8.56
C LEU A 12 33.31 -19.55 -7.70
N ILE A 13 33.46 -18.40 -8.35
CA ILE A 13 33.26 -17.10 -7.72
C ILE A 13 31.77 -17.05 -7.41
N VAL A 14 31.39 -17.59 -6.24
CA VAL A 14 30.09 -17.31 -5.63
C VAL A 14 30.18 -15.85 -5.23
N SER A 15 29.72 -14.95 -6.10
CA SER A 15 29.41 -13.59 -5.70
C SER A 15 28.37 -13.72 -4.60
N ASN A 16 28.78 -13.51 -3.35
CA ASN A 16 27.87 -13.22 -2.27
C ASN A 16 27.19 -11.90 -2.65
N LEU A 17 26.09 -11.99 -3.40
CA LEU A 17 25.12 -10.92 -3.58
C LEU A 17 24.43 -10.74 -2.24
N ASN A 18 25.16 -10.18 -1.28
CA ASN A 18 24.56 -9.63 -0.09
C ASN A 18 23.71 -8.46 -0.57
N ALA A 19 22.39 -8.55 -0.40
CA ALA A 19 21.52 -7.41 -0.57
C ALA A 19 21.98 -6.31 0.41
N GLN A 20 22.72 -5.33 -0.10
CA GLN A 20 23.22 -4.21 0.68
C GLN A 20 22.28 -3.03 0.47
N ILE A 21 21.92 -2.36 1.57
CA ILE A 21 21.19 -1.10 1.50
C ILE A 21 22.11 -0.08 0.82
N THR A 22 21.63 0.52 -0.29
CA THR A 22 22.35 1.56 -1.02
C THR A 22 21.67 2.91 -0.79
N LEU A 23 22.47 3.92 -0.46
CA LEU A 23 21.99 5.30 -0.35
C LEU A 23 21.64 5.80 -1.76
N LYS A 24 20.37 6.13 -2.01
CA LYS A 24 19.92 6.73 -3.28
C LYS A 24 20.01 8.26 -3.29
N HIS A 25 19.67 8.90 -2.18
CA HIS A 25 19.60 10.37 -2.08
C HIS A 25 19.65 10.83 -0.62
N THR A 26 20.07 12.07 -0.39
CA THR A 26 20.05 12.74 0.93
C THR A 26 19.38 14.11 0.79
N PHE A 27 18.26 14.31 1.49
CA PHE A 27 17.61 15.60 1.59
C PHE A 27 18.17 16.43 2.76
N SER A 28 18.15 17.76 2.61
CA SER A 28 18.45 18.70 3.70
C SER A 28 17.21 18.88 4.59
N GLY A 29 16.90 17.91 5.45
CA GLY A 29 15.76 17.98 6.36
C GLY A 29 15.06 16.64 6.58
N ASN A 30 13.93 16.68 7.28
CA ASN A 30 13.08 15.51 7.46
C ASN A 30 12.03 15.48 6.35
N ILE A 31 12.06 14.42 5.54
CA ILE A 31 11.14 14.19 4.43
C ILE A 31 10.26 12.98 4.75
N SER A 32 8.97 13.12 4.47
CA SER A 32 7.99 12.02 4.45
C SER A 32 7.75 11.58 3.01
N VAL A 33 7.24 10.36 2.82
CA VAL A 33 6.92 9.80 1.51
C VAL A 33 5.52 9.20 1.50
N VAL A 34 4.80 9.38 0.38
CA VAL A 34 3.51 8.73 0.13
C VAL A 34 3.44 8.24 -1.31
N ASN A 35 2.77 7.11 -1.51
CA ASN A 35 2.31 6.70 -2.83
C ASN A 35 0.85 7.15 -2.99
N THR A 36 0.63 8.04 -3.95
CA THR A 36 -0.71 8.47 -4.37
C THR A 36 -1.23 7.51 -5.47
N HIS A 37 -2.37 7.79 -6.10
CA HIS A 37 -2.85 6.93 -7.19
C HIS A 37 -1.93 6.99 -8.41
N HIS A 38 -1.36 8.16 -8.69
CA HIS A 38 -0.60 8.37 -9.92
C HIS A 38 0.90 8.57 -9.71
N LYS A 39 1.36 8.86 -8.49
CA LYS A 39 2.77 9.25 -8.23
C LYS A 39 3.25 8.92 -6.82
N THR A 40 4.55 8.61 -6.72
CA THR A 40 5.28 8.67 -5.45
C THR A 40 5.67 10.12 -5.18
N VAL A 41 5.33 10.62 -4.00
CA VAL A 41 5.59 12.00 -3.61
C VAL A 41 6.38 12.02 -2.32
N TYR A 42 7.48 12.75 -2.33
CA TYR A 42 8.24 13.11 -1.14
C TYR A 42 7.87 14.53 -0.73
N PHE A 43 7.77 14.80 0.56
CA PHE A 43 7.42 16.13 1.05
C PHE A 43 8.08 16.43 2.39
N ASP A 44 8.38 17.69 2.65
CA ASP A 44 9.04 18.12 3.87
C ASP A 44 8.07 18.41 5.03
N ALA A 45 8.70 18.62 6.19
CA ALA A 45 8.07 19.33 7.28
C ALA A 45 8.15 20.85 7.04
N VAL A 46 7.14 21.57 7.55
CA VAL A 46 6.92 23.03 7.41
C VAL A 46 8.21 23.85 7.22
N ILE A 47 8.40 24.39 6.02
CA ILE A 47 9.37 25.43 5.69
C ILE A 47 8.79 26.81 6.05
N ASN A 48 9.62 27.70 6.62
CA ASN A 48 9.29 29.12 6.86
C ASN A 48 7.97 29.37 7.64
N GLY A 49 7.45 28.37 8.36
CA GLY A 49 6.26 28.47 9.21
C GLY A 49 4.91 28.26 8.51
N ASN A 50 4.86 28.16 7.18
CA ASN A 50 3.62 27.92 6.42
C ASN A 50 3.82 27.41 4.97
N GLN A 51 5.01 26.92 4.61
CA GLN A 51 5.30 26.39 3.28
C GLN A 51 5.68 24.92 3.36
N PHE A 52 5.42 24.18 2.29
CA PHE A 52 5.80 22.77 2.15
C PHE A 52 6.33 22.53 0.75
N ASP A 53 7.53 21.98 0.62
CA ASP A 53 8.02 21.52 -0.67
C ASP A 53 7.65 20.06 -0.90
N PHE A 54 7.27 19.79 -2.14
CA PHE A 54 6.99 18.47 -2.67
C PHE A 54 8.02 18.14 -3.74
N TYR A 55 8.39 16.86 -3.82
CA TYR A 55 9.38 16.33 -4.75
C TYR A 55 8.84 15.05 -5.41
N ASN A 56 9.25 14.81 -6.65
CA ASN A 56 8.88 13.62 -7.43
C ASN A 56 9.68 12.38 -7.01
N GLU A 57 9.33 11.21 -7.56
CA GLU A 57 10.02 9.94 -7.29
C GLU A 57 11.53 9.99 -7.57
N ASP A 58 11.93 10.73 -8.60
CA ASP A 58 13.32 10.94 -9.02
C ASP A 58 14.05 12.03 -8.21
N TYR A 59 13.45 12.46 -7.09
CA TYR A 59 13.94 13.50 -6.19
C TYR A 59 13.98 14.91 -6.79
N SER A 60 13.46 15.12 -8.01
CA SER A 60 13.32 16.45 -8.59
C SER A 60 12.25 17.27 -7.84
N PHE A 61 12.47 18.58 -7.73
CA PHE A 61 11.50 19.49 -7.14
C PHE A 61 10.20 19.50 -7.95
N TYR A 62 9.07 19.33 -7.27
CA TYR A 62 7.74 19.39 -7.87
C TYR A 62 7.11 20.78 -7.69
N LYS A 63 6.90 21.19 -6.43
CA LYS A 63 6.17 22.42 -6.10
C LYS A 63 6.37 22.82 -4.63
N THR A 64 6.29 24.12 -4.35
CA THR A 64 6.09 24.65 -2.99
C THR A 64 4.62 25.03 -2.83
N VAL A 65 3.95 24.49 -1.80
CA VAL A 65 2.60 24.89 -1.42
C VAL A 65 2.66 25.79 -0.21
N THR A 66 2.04 26.97 -0.28
CA THR A 66 1.92 27.90 0.85
C THR A 66 0.52 27.80 1.44
N VAL A 67 0.43 27.47 2.72
CA VAL A 67 -0.86 27.47 3.44
C VAL A 67 -1.13 28.84 4.06
N ALA A 68 -2.39 29.25 4.05
CA ALA A 68 -2.81 30.50 4.67
C ALA A 68 -2.54 30.45 6.19
N PRO A 69 -1.92 31.50 6.77
CA PRO A 69 -1.69 31.53 8.21
C PRO A 69 -3.03 31.65 8.95
N LEU A 70 -3.20 30.83 9.99
CA LEU A 70 -4.33 30.94 10.91
C LEU A 70 -3.95 31.83 12.08
N TYR A 71 -4.81 32.80 12.41
CA TYR A 71 -4.56 33.70 13.54
C TYR A 71 -4.31 32.90 14.80
N GLY A 72 -3.18 33.20 15.45
CA GLY A 72 -2.76 32.55 16.67
C GLY A 72 -2.27 31.12 16.54
N CYS A 73 -2.14 30.59 15.33
CA CYS A 73 -1.68 29.24 15.09
C CYS A 73 -0.45 29.23 14.18
N LYS A 74 0.34 28.15 14.25
CA LYS A 74 1.47 27.89 13.34
C LYS A 74 1.23 26.59 12.61
N ALA A 75 1.49 26.55 11.30
CA ALA A 75 1.49 25.27 10.60
C ALA A 75 2.50 24.34 11.27
N TYR A 76 2.12 23.09 11.47
CA TYR A 76 2.86 22.12 12.25
C TYR A 76 3.29 20.92 11.42
N TYR A 77 2.35 20.32 10.69
CA TYR A 77 2.61 19.11 9.91
C TYR A 77 1.53 18.93 8.83
N ILE A 78 1.85 18.23 7.74
CA ILE A 78 0.86 17.79 6.76
C ILE A 78 0.76 16.27 6.72
N SER A 79 -0.45 15.75 6.53
CA SER A 79 -0.73 14.32 6.47
C SER A 79 -1.82 14.02 5.46
N ASN A 80 -2.08 12.74 5.20
CA ASN A 80 -3.10 12.29 4.24
C ASN A 80 -2.89 12.90 2.84
N VAL A 81 -1.65 13.03 2.37
CA VAL A 81 -1.34 13.54 1.03
C VAL A 81 -1.85 12.55 -0.03
N SER A 82 -2.69 13.00 -0.97
CA SER A 82 -3.28 12.17 -2.03
C SER A 82 -3.75 13.01 -3.21
N ASP A 83 -3.88 12.43 -4.40
CA ASP A 83 -4.40 13.05 -5.62
C ASP A 83 -5.85 12.68 -5.96
N ASN A 84 -6.37 11.53 -5.49
CA ASN A 84 -7.73 11.08 -5.80
C ASN A 84 -8.42 10.42 -4.60
N LEU A 85 -8.16 10.95 -3.40
CA LEU A 85 -8.82 10.51 -2.16
C LEU A 85 -9.96 11.45 -1.76
N PHE A 86 -9.71 12.76 -1.75
CA PHE A 86 -10.66 13.75 -1.22
C PHE A 86 -11.56 14.37 -2.29
N ASN A 87 -11.12 14.35 -3.55
CA ASN A 87 -11.89 14.72 -4.74
C ASN A 87 -11.53 13.75 -5.89
N THR A 88 -11.85 14.14 -7.12
CA THR A 88 -11.70 13.31 -8.34
C THR A 88 -10.79 13.94 -9.39
N ASP A 89 -10.16 15.08 -9.11
CA ASP A 89 -9.10 15.62 -9.98
C ASP A 89 -7.77 14.92 -9.65
N ASN A 90 -6.65 15.40 -10.19
CA ASN A 90 -5.32 14.78 -9.97
C ASN A 90 -4.37 15.74 -9.24
N ASP A 91 -4.90 16.84 -8.71
CA ASP A 91 -4.15 17.79 -7.91
C ASP A 91 -3.94 17.16 -6.51
N LEU A 92 -2.82 17.45 -5.85
CA LEU A 92 -2.62 16.91 -4.50
C LEU A 92 -3.51 17.64 -3.49
N GLU A 93 -4.25 16.90 -2.68
CA GLU A 93 -4.81 17.36 -1.42
C GLU A 93 -4.08 16.75 -0.24
N PHE A 94 -4.10 17.49 0.85
CA PHE A 94 -3.56 17.04 2.11
C PHE A 94 -4.24 17.74 3.28
N THR A 95 -4.19 17.09 4.43
CA THR A 95 -4.59 17.72 5.68
C THR A 95 -3.39 18.45 6.29
N CYS A 96 -3.60 19.69 6.71
CA CYS A 96 -2.61 20.50 7.41
C CYS A 96 -3.04 20.73 8.86
N ALA A 97 -2.14 20.35 9.77
CA ALA A 97 -2.21 20.58 11.19
C ALA A 97 -1.66 21.97 11.55
N PHE A 98 -2.41 22.73 12.33
CA PHE A 98 -1.96 24.01 12.88
C PHE A 98 -1.94 23.94 14.40
N LEU A 99 -0.79 24.15 15.01
CA LEU A 99 -0.63 24.25 16.46
C LEU A 99 -1.17 25.58 16.96
N ASP A 100 -2.11 25.58 17.92
CA ASP A 100 -2.57 26.79 18.60
C ASP A 100 -1.46 27.29 19.55
N THR A 101 -0.95 28.48 19.25
CA THR A 101 0.12 29.14 20.00
C THR A 101 -0.37 30.25 20.93
N LEU A 102 -1.65 30.64 20.86
CA LEU A 102 -2.24 31.66 21.74
C LEU A 102 -2.85 31.03 22.99
N ASN A 103 -3.69 30.02 22.81
CA ASN A 103 -4.47 29.43 23.90
C ASN A 103 -3.95 28.06 24.31
N ASN A 104 -2.98 27.52 23.57
CA ASN A 104 -2.41 26.20 23.78
C ASN A 104 -3.47 25.08 23.78
N GLN A 105 -4.50 25.21 22.94
CA GLN A 105 -5.66 24.31 22.84
C GLN A 105 -5.43 23.13 21.87
N GLY A 106 -4.18 22.68 21.74
CA GLY A 106 -3.80 21.61 20.81
C GLY A 106 -3.77 22.10 19.36
N TYR A 107 -4.48 21.40 18.48
CA TYR A 107 -4.32 21.57 17.03
C TYR A 107 -5.64 21.88 16.33
N LYS A 108 -5.56 22.67 15.25
CA LYS A 108 -6.60 22.82 14.25
C LYS A 108 -6.24 22.05 12.99
N LEU A 109 -7.22 21.56 12.25
CA LEU A 109 -7.01 20.77 11.04
C LEU A 109 -7.80 21.34 9.86
N GLN A 110 -7.11 21.51 8.74
CA GLN A 110 -7.74 21.89 7.47
C GLN A 110 -7.35 20.91 6.37
N LEU A 111 -8.30 20.56 5.49
CA LEU A 111 -8.03 19.92 4.20
C LEU A 111 -7.76 21.01 3.16
N ILE A 112 -6.64 20.90 2.48
CA ILE A 112 -6.10 21.92 1.58
C ILE A 112 -5.71 21.27 0.26
N ASN A 113 -6.01 21.93 -0.86
CA ASN A 113 -5.53 21.56 -2.20
C ASN A 113 -4.13 22.17 -2.45
N GLU A 114 -3.33 21.58 -3.32
CA GLU A 114 -1.97 22.04 -3.65
C GLU A 114 -1.89 23.45 -4.23
N ASN A 115 -3.00 24.03 -4.67
CA ASN A 115 -3.07 25.45 -5.02
C ASN A 115 -3.21 26.40 -3.80
N GLY A 116 -3.26 25.87 -2.58
CA GLY A 116 -3.40 26.60 -1.32
C GLY A 116 -4.85 26.85 -0.89
N THR A 117 -5.84 26.41 -1.67
CA THR A 117 -7.26 26.58 -1.34
C THR A 117 -7.67 25.64 -0.20
N VAL A 118 -8.34 26.18 0.81
CA VAL A 118 -8.95 25.38 1.88
C VAL A 118 -10.22 24.72 1.34
N ILE A 119 -10.22 23.40 1.26
CA ILE A 119 -11.40 22.59 0.87
C ILE A 119 -12.34 22.43 2.06
N LYS A 120 -11.79 22.14 3.25
CA LYS A 120 -12.57 21.90 4.46
C LYS A 120 -11.80 22.32 5.70
N ASP A 121 -12.47 23.05 6.59
CA ASP A 121 -12.01 23.30 7.95
C ASP A 121 -12.70 22.33 8.92
N PHE A 122 -11.91 21.57 9.68
CA PHE A 122 -12.41 20.62 10.70
C PHE A 122 -12.41 21.22 12.11
N GLY A 123 -11.88 22.44 12.29
CA GLY A 123 -11.74 23.09 13.58
C GLY A 123 -10.68 22.45 14.47
N SER A 124 -10.88 22.54 15.79
CA SER A 124 -9.96 21.99 16.79
C SER A 124 -10.09 20.48 16.92
N VAL A 125 -8.98 19.74 16.73
CA VAL A 125 -8.98 18.28 16.61
C VAL A 125 -8.13 17.59 17.68
N VAL A 126 -8.52 16.34 17.98
CA VAL A 126 -7.76 15.38 18.80
C VAL A 126 -6.79 14.59 17.92
N ASN A 127 -7.15 14.34 16.66
CA ASN A 127 -6.34 13.57 15.70
C ASN A 127 -6.26 14.25 14.33
N TRP A 128 -5.33 13.81 13.49
CA TRP A 128 -5.07 14.34 12.15
C TRP A 128 -6.03 13.85 11.07
N GLY A 129 -7.07 13.12 11.48
CA GLY A 129 -7.98 12.43 10.61
C GLY A 129 -7.40 11.19 9.95
N PHE A 130 -8.25 10.19 9.71
CA PHE A 130 -7.86 8.89 9.18
C PHE A 130 -8.79 8.44 8.05
N PRO A 131 -8.31 8.32 6.80
CA PRO A 131 -9.05 7.68 5.74
C PRO A 131 -9.06 6.17 5.96
N HIS A 132 -10.22 5.55 5.79
CA HIS A 132 -10.39 4.10 5.89
C HIS A 132 -11.41 3.58 4.88
N LYS A 133 -11.23 2.34 4.46
CA LYS A 133 -12.23 1.58 3.71
C LYS A 133 -13.11 0.82 4.70
N THR A 134 -14.42 0.85 4.47
CA THR A 134 -15.36 0.00 5.21
C THR A 134 -15.44 -1.38 4.60
N VAL A 135 -16.12 -2.31 5.30
CA VAL A 135 -16.41 -3.66 4.78
C VAL A 135 -17.25 -3.65 3.49
N ASN A 136 -17.95 -2.55 3.20
CA ASN A 136 -18.73 -2.36 1.97
C ASN A 136 -17.94 -1.62 0.88
N ASN A 137 -16.63 -1.46 1.03
CA ASN A 137 -15.75 -0.68 0.16
C ASN A 137 -16.01 0.83 0.09
N ASP A 138 -16.94 1.38 0.87
CA ASP A 138 -17.04 2.84 1.04
C ASP A 138 -15.73 3.39 1.59
N VAL A 139 -15.28 4.52 1.06
CA VAL A 139 -14.15 5.27 1.63
C VAL A 139 -14.68 6.37 2.52
N ARG A 140 -14.16 6.43 3.74
CA ARG A 140 -14.58 7.38 4.77
C ARG A 140 -13.38 8.03 5.43
N PHE A 141 -13.55 9.26 5.90
CA PHE A 141 -12.56 10.01 6.66
C PHE A 141 -13.09 10.24 8.07
N LEU A 142 -12.38 9.73 9.07
CA LEU A 142 -12.74 9.87 10.47
C LEU A 142 -11.93 11.02 11.08
N VAL A 143 -12.58 11.97 11.73
CA VAL A 143 -11.93 13.04 12.50
C VAL A 143 -12.52 13.08 13.89
N THR A 144 -11.69 13.17 14.92
CA THR A 144 -12.17 13.43 16.29
C THR A 144 -11.88 14.89 16.64
N ARG A 145 -12.91 15.65 16.96
CA ARG A 145 -12.82 17.08 17.27
C ARG A 145 -13.17 17.40 18.70
N TYR A 146 -12.60 18.48 19.24
CA TYR A 146 -12.95 18.98 20.57
C TYR A 146 -14.25 19.79 20.50
N VAL A 147 -15.25 19.39 21.28
CA VAL A 147 -16.43 20.22 21.60
C VAL A 147 -16.08 21.18 22.74
N THR A 148 -15.31 20.70 23.72
CA THR A 148 -14.76 21.52 24.81
C THR A 148 -13.35 21.03 25.13
N TYR A 149 -12.34 21.82 24.81
CA TYR A 149 -10.95 21.43 25.03
C TYR A 149 -10.58 21.40 26.53
N PRO A 150 -9.80 20.41 27.01
CA PRO A 150 -9.45 19.13 26.38
C PRO A 150 -10.43 17.99 26.74
N ALA A 151 -11.54 18.30 27.41
CA ALA A 151 -12.35 17.34 28.16
C ALA A 151 -13.42 16.61 27.32
N VAL A 152 -13.99 17.26 26.32
CA VAL A 152 -15.13 16.74 25.55
C VAL A 152 -14.78 16.72 24.07
N SER A 153 -14.92 15.55 23.45
CA SER A 153 -14.71 15.36 22.02
C SER A 153 -15.84 14.58 21.38
N GLU A 154 -15.99 14.78 20.08
CA GLU A 154 -16.92 14.04 19.22
C GLU A 154 -16.18 13.53 17.97
N THR A 155 -16.68 12.44 17.40
CA THR A 155 -16.10 11.85 16.18
C THR A 155 -17.05 12.09 15.01
N GLU A 156 -16.52 12.70 13.96
CA GLU A 156 -17.18 12.93 12.70
C GLU A 156 -16.65 11.94 11.66
N ILE A 157 -17.55 11.36 10.87
CA ILE A 157 -17.22 10.44 9.78
C ILE A 157 -17.75 11.03 8.49
N TYR A 158 -16.85 11.35 7.58
CA TYR A 158 -17.13 11.93 6.28
C TYR A 158 -17.05 10.85 5.20
N SER A 159 -18.00 10.82 4.26
CA SER A 159 -17.84 10.05 3.04
C SER A 159 -16.82 10.75 2.14
N LEU A 160 -15.91 9.99 1.54
CA LEU A 160 -14.97 10.50 0.56
C LEU A 160 -15.37 10.06 -0.85
N PRO A 161 -15.28 10.93 -1.87
CA PRO A 161 -15.62 10.61 -3.24
C PRO A 161 -14.55 9.77 -3.94
N GLY A 162 -13.30 9.86 -3.45
CA GLY A 162 -12.15 9.18 -4.01
C GLY A 162 -11.94 7.78 -3.45
N SER A 163 -10.74 7.25 -3.69
CA SER A 163 -10.35 5.95 -3.15
C SER A 163 -9.00 6.02 -2.44
N ILE A 164 -8.73 5.09 -1.53
CA ILE A 164 -7.41 5.01 -0.89
C ILE A 164 -6.44 4.40 -1.89
N ALA A 165 -5.36 5.14 -2.18
CA ALA A 165 -4.24 4.66 -2.98
C ALA A 165 -3.74 3.33 -2.39
N SER A 166 -3.83 2.27 -3.17
CA SER A 166 -3.31 0.99 -2.73
C SER A 166 -1.79 1.08 -2.78
N THR A 167 -1.10 0.73 -1.69
CA THR A 167 0.29 0.26 -1.78
C THR A 167 0.29 -1.13 -2.42
N LYS A 168 -0.30 -1.26 -3.61
CA LYS A 168 -0.06 -2.42 -4.44
C LYS A 168 1.40 -2.25 -4.84
N ALA A 169 2.27 -3.16 -4.39
CA ALA A 169 3.45 -3.46 -5.17
C ALA A 169 3.02 -3.54 -6.64
N LEU A 170 3.83 -3.03 -7.57
CA LEU A 170 3.64 -3.24 -9.01
C LEU A 170 3.74 -4.75 -9.31
N VAL A 171 2.75 -5.51 -8.86
CA VAL A 171 2.42 -6.83 -9.33
C VAL A 171 1.53 -6.50 -10.51
N SER A 172 2.09 -6.67 -11.70
CA SER A 172 1.30 -6.73 -12.93
C SER A 172 0.02 -7.51 -12.64
N GLU A 173 -1.11 -7.03 -13.14
CA GLU A 173 -2.45 -7.63 -12.94
C GLU A 173 -2.55 -9.11 -13.39
N ALA A 174 -1.46 -9.68 -13.91
CA ALA A 174 -1.31 -11.08 -14.25
C ALA A 174 -1.18 -12.06 -13.05
N ASN A 175 -0.89 -11.61 -11.81
CA ASN A 175 -0.40 -12.54 -10.76
C ASN A 175 -1.09 -12.51 -9.39
N GLU A 176 -2.26 -11.86 -9.21
CA GLU A 176 -2.94 -11.84 -7.89
C GLU A 176 -3.24 -13.25 -7.35
N TYR A 177 -3.54 -14.19 -8.26
CA TYR A 177 -3.85 -15.59 -7.96
C TYR A 177 -2.72 -16.58 -8.31
N ALA A 178 -1.50 -16.10 -8.56
CA ALA A 178 -0.39 -16.97 -8.94
C ALA A 178 -0.05 -17.94 -7.79
N PRO A 179 0.01 -19.26 -8.06
CA PRO A 179 0.48 -20.25 -7.09
C PRO A 179 1.90 -19.97 -6.62
N TYR A 180 2.19 -20.27 -5.34
CA TYR A 180 3.53 -20.09 -4.79
C TYR A 180 3.88 -21.11 -3.69
N PRO A 181 5.13 -21.60 -3.62
CA PRO A 181 6.18 -21.40 -4.61
C PRO A 181 5.79 -22.04 -5.96
N ASN A 182 6.38 -21.56 -7.05
CA ASN A 182 6.16 -22.14 -8.37
C ASN A 182 7.45 -21.97 -9.20
N PRO A 183 8.18 -23.05 -9.54
CA PRO A 183 7.86 -24.46 -9.29
C PRO A 183 7.81 -24.87 -7.80
N ALA A 184 7.18 -26.00 -7.50
CA ALA A 184 7.05 -26.54 -6.14
C ALA A 184 7.25 -28.06 -6.11
N LYS A 185 7.74 -28.58 -4.98
CA LYS A 185 8.06 -30.01 -4.81
C LYS A 185 7.11 -30.77 -3.89
N ASN A 186 6.83 -30.21 -2.71
CA ASN A 186 6.02 -30.90 -1.69
C ASN A 186 4.69 -30.18 -1.44
N PHE A 187 4.69 -28.86 -1.34
CA PHE A 187 3.51 -28.07 -1.05
C PHE A 187 3.45 -26.82 -1.93
N ILE A 188 2.24 -26.44 -2.30
CA ILE A 188 1.97 -25.20 -3.03
C ILE A 188 0.76 -24.46 -2.45
N ASN A 189 0.85 -23.14 -2.37
CA ASN A 189 -0.27 -22.28 -1.97
C ASN A 189 -1.07 -21.90 -3.20
N LEU A 190 -2.38 -22.18 -3.19
CA LEU A 190 -3.33 -21.80 -4.24
C LEU A 190 -4.25 -20.72 -3.68
N LYS A 191 -4.13 -19.49 -4.19
CA LYS A 191 -4.94 -18.35 -3.76
C LYS A 191 -6.32 -18.37 -4.41
N TYR A 192 -7.34 -17.93 -3.70
CA TYR A 192 -8.68 -17.71 -4.23
C TYR A 192 -9.38 -16.60 -3.47
N ASN A 193 -10.50 -16.12 -4.02
CA ASN A 193 -11.33 -15.12 -3.36
C ASN A 193 -12.80 -15.56 -3.44
N LEU A 194 -13.44 -15.70 -2.27
CA LEU A 194 -14.85 -16.06 -2.09
C LEU A 194 -15.43 -15.17 -0.99
N ASN A 195 -16.71 -14.81 -1.12
CA ASN A 195 -17.42 -14.12 -0.04
C ASN A 195 -17.57 -15.06 1.18
N GLN A 196 -17.72 -14.51 2.39
CA GLN A 196 -17.68 -15.28 3.65
C GLN A 196 -18.66 -16.47 3.74
N SER A 197 -19.79 -16.41 3.02
CA SER A 197 -20.81 -17.47 2.96
C SER A 197 -20.75 -18.32 1.69
N GLU A 198 -19.84 -18.02 0.77
CA GLU A 198 -19.68 -18.79 -0.46
C GLU A 198 -18.84 -20.04 -0.22
N VAL A 199 -19.26 -21.12 -0.86
CA VAL A 199 -18.56 -22.40 -0.93
C VAL A 199 -18.47 -22.79 -2.39
N GLU A 200 -17.28 -23.17 -2.84
CA GLU A 200 -17.00 -23.47 -4.24
C GLU A 200 -16.11 -24.71 -4.39
N ASN A 201 -16.12 -25.33 -5.56
CA ASN A 201 -15.18 -26.39 -5.89
C ASN A 201 -13.94 -25.82 -6.59
N LEU A 202 -12.77 -26.05 -6.00
CA LEU A 202 -11.48 -25.83 -6.64
C LEU A 202 -11.02 -27.15 -7.26
N GLN A 203 -10.90 -27.17 -8.58
CA GLN A 203 -10.51 -28.35 -9.35
C GLN A 203 -9.04 -28.24 -9.77
N ILE A 204 -8.29 -29.32 -9.61
CA ILE A 204 -6.90 -29.45 -10.06
C ILE A 204 -6.86 -30.40 -11.25
N PHE A 205 -6.19 -29.99 -12.32
CA PHE A 205 -6.06 -30.80 -13.53
C PHE A 205 -4.63 -30.83 -14.07
N ASN A 206 -4.27 -31.95 -14.68
CA ASN A 206 -2.98 -32.13 -15.35
C ASN A 206 -2.96 -31.47 -16.75
N SER A 207 -1.83 -31.55 -17.43
CA SER A 207 -1.65 -31.02 -18.80
C SER A 207 -2.55 -31.67 -19.85
N ALA A 208 -3.10 -32.86 -19.60
CA ALA A 208 -4.08 -33.53 -20.46
C ALA A 208 -5.53 -33.09 -20.18
N GLY A 209 -5.74 -32.17 -19.21
CA GLY A 209 -7.07 -31.71 -18.81
C GLY A 209 -7.84 -32.69 -17.91
N GLN A 210 -7.18 -33.74 -17.42
CA GLN A 210 -7.81 -34.69 -16.49
C GLN A 210 -7.84 -34.09 -15.08
N ILE A 211 -9.00 -34.14 -14.43
CA ILE A 211 -9.15 -33.73 -13.03
C ILE A 211 -8.43 -34.75 -12.15
N ILE A 212 -7.42 -34.29 -11.43
CA ILE A 212 -6.62 -35.10 -10.50
C ILE A 212 -7.20 -35.02 -9.09
N GLU A 213 -7.71 -33.85 -8.71
CA GLU A 213 -8.29 -33.64 -7.39
C GLU A 213 -9.34 -32.52 -7.42
N THR A 214 -10.31 -32.60 -6.51
CA THR A 214 -11.26 -31.50 -6.24
C THR A 214 -11.26 -31.21 -4.74
N LYS A 215 -11.10 -29.94 -4.38
CA LYS A 215 -11.19 -29.45 -3.00
C LYS A 215 -12.41 -28.54 -2.87
N GLN A 216 -13.16 -28.72 -1.79
CA GLN A 216 -14.17 -27.73 -1.40
C GLN A 216 -13.47 -26.58 -0.68
N ILE A 217 -13.69 -25.35 -1.15
CA ILE A 217 -13.13 -24.12 -0.58
C ILE A 217 -14.26 -23.20 -0.13
N GLY A 218 -14.01 -22.35 0.87
CA GLY A 218 -15.00 -21.41 1.37
C GLY A 218 -14.37 -20.07 1.74
N GLY A 219 -15.17 -19.02 1.82
CA GLY A 219 -14.68 -17.64 2.03
C GLY A 219 -14.09 -17.31 3.41
N ALA A 220 -13.91 -18.31 4.29
CA ALA A 220 -13.20 -18.14 5.56
C ALA A 220 -11.68 -18.00 5.38
N PHE A 221 -11.14 -18.45 4.23
CA PHE A 221 -9.73 -18.36 3.89
C PHE A 221 -9.54 -17.80 2.47
N ASP A 222 -8.37 -17.26 2.18
CA ASP A 222 -7.98 -16.70 0.88
C ASP A 222 -7.02 -17.61 0.10
N LYS A 223 -6.70 -18.78 0.66
CA LYS A 223 -5.83 -19.78 0.04
C LYS A 223 -6.04 -21.18 0.61
N ILE A 224 -5.56 -22.18 -0.14
CA ILE A 224 -5.30 -23.54 0.37
C ILE A 224 -3.83 -23.88 0.22
N VAL A 225 -3.33 -24.71 1.14
CA VAL A 225 -2.04 -25.39 0.99
C VAL A 225 -2.32 -26.79 0.43
N LEU A 226 -1.86 -27.04 -0.79
CA LEU A 226 -2.02 -28.32 -1.48
C LEU A 226 -0.73 -29.14 -1.31
N ASP A 227 -0.86 -30.37 -0.81
CA ASP A 227 0.21 -31.36 -0.82
C ASP A 227 0.31 -31.97 -2.22
N ILE A 228 1.46 -31.79 -2.86
CA ILE A 228 1.78 -32.25 -4.22
C ILE A 228 2.92 -33.27 -4.20
N SER A 229 3.32 -33.78 -3.04
CA SER A 229 4.45 -34.72 -2.90
C SER A 229 4.27 -36.03 -3.68
N SER A 230 3.03 -36.38 -4.01
CA SER A 230 2.67 -37.57 -4.80
C SER A 230 2.41 -37.26 -6.28
N TYR A 231 2.47 -35.98 -6.68
CA TYR A 231 2.18 -35.58 -8.05
C TYR A 231 3.39 -35.86 -8.93
N PRO A 232 3.22 -36.47 -10.12
CA PRO A 232 4.30 -36.54 -11.10
C PRO A 232 4.79 -35.14 -11.49
N SER A 233 6.10 -34.98 -11.69
CA SER A 233 6.69 -33.75 -12.20
C SER A 233 6.02 -33.33 -13.51
N GLY A 234 5.68 -32.04 -13.63
CA GLY A 234 4.98 -31.56 -14.81
C GLY A 234 4.13 -30.32 -14.55
N GLN A 235 3.35 -29.95 -15.57
CA GLN A 235 2.48 -28.79 -15.54
C GLN A 235 1.07 -29.16 -15.09
N TYR A 236 0.54 -28.37 -14.16
CA TYR A 236 -0.80 -28.49 -13.63
C TYR A 236 -1.49 -27.15 -13.63
N PHE A 237 -2.79 -27.21 -13.42
CA PHE A 237 -3.62 -26.03 -13.32
C PHE A 237 -4.63 -26.24 -12.19
N TYR A 238 -5.03 -25.14 -11.56
CA TYR A 238 -6.22 -25.13 -10.74
C TYR A 238 -7.23 -24.13 -11.29
N LYS A 239 -8.52 -24.46 -11.11
CA LYS A 239 -9.64 -23.63 -11.52
C LYS A 239 -10.66 -23.52 -10.40
N TYR A 240 -11.17 -22.32 -10.21
CA TYR A 240 -12.36 -22.04 -9.40
C TYR A 240 -13.14 -20.91 -10.09
N LYS A 241 -14.48 -21.04 -10.20
CA LYS A 241 -15.32 -20.12 -11.00
C LYS A 241 -14.72 -19.93 -12.42
N THR A 242 -14.43 -18.67 -12.80
CA THR A 242 -13.80 -18.28 -14.07
C THR A 242 -12.28 -18.15 -13.99
N ILE A 243 -11.69 -18.28 -12.81
CA ILE A 243 -10.25 -18.13 -12.59
C ILE A 243 -9.56 -19.46 -12.87
N THR A 244 -8.53 -19.43 -13.70
CA THR A 244 -7.65 -20.58 -13.98
C THR A 244 -6.21 -20.12 -13.88
N GLN A 245 -5.39 -20.90 -13.18
CA GLN A 245 -3.99 -20.56 -12.98
C GLN A 245 -3.10 -21.80 -13.06
N LYS A 246 -1.86 -21.59 -13.52
CA LYS A 246 -0.88 -22.64 -13.80
C LYS A 246 0.12 -22.78 -12.66
N PHE A 247 0.52 -24.01 -12.34
CA PHE A 247 1.70 -24.30 -11.53
C PHE A 247 2.53 -25.47 -12.07
N ILE A 248 3.77 -25.56 -11.63
CA ILE A 248 4.76 -26.55 -12.03
C ILE A 248 5.15 -27.37 -10.81
N VAL A 249 5.08 -28.71 -10.94
CA VAL A 249 5.59 -29.67 -9.97
C VAL A 249 6.98 -30.13 -10.41
N GLU A 250 7.95 -30.10 -9.47
CA GLU A 250 9.34 -30.57 -9.66
C GLU A 250 9.50 -32.08 -9.54
#